data_AF-A0A7X8X942-F1
#
_entry.id   AF-A0A7X8X942-F1
#
_cell.length_a   1.000
_cell.length_b   1.000
_cell.length_c   1.000
_cell.angle_alpha   90.00
_cell.angle_beta   90.00
_cell.angle_gamma   90.00
#
_symmetry.space_group_name_H-M   'P 1'
#
loop_
_entity.id
_entity.type
_entity.pdbx_description
1 polymer ?
#
loop_
_entity_poly.entity_id
_entity_poly.type
_entity_poly.pdbx_seq_one_letter_code
_entity_poly.pdbx_strand_id
1 'polypeptide(L)'
;METLETSVKYQFDKEMVQFVKQLEIKTAMFGYDKTDVYKKFKDLLVRARSFCGDAVEKERAKIIGLEQQLEELKEAMSLMDQKATCLSSSKDNDTAEEDIAGEGVTVAVTSTALQEKSDPFVAERSSIEAQEQISTRRDEKCDMLPQTQDEVERFKERYSAIQEQIVALEDENSTLRSKLDQQTLAFEGMKRTLSDAKEEHKALEEQLYALLLEKEALKKKLKAYAEKEEILNYSEAILEEARLEGENIVREARVRAEQELFLYRARHRDEERAHEERIASLREEKKSLEQECLSYRSYIGQGQNLMQEMKAYIERFDAGNLESGLPNDAHIGDTRIENDHAKTCDTYLAQDKSDTTASDELAEATVEDDR
;
A
#
# COMPACT_ATOMS: atom_id res chain seq x y z
N MET A 1 5.34 -17.04 -26.51
CA MET A 1 5.62 -15.63 -26.17
C MET A 1 5.39 -15.49 -24.68
N GLU A 2 6.49 -15.51 -23.93
CA GLU A 2 6.51 -15.40 -22.47
C GLU A 2 5.89 -14.07 -22.04
N THR A 3 4.87 -14.13 -21.19
CA THR A 3 4.41 -12.96 -20.44
C THR A 3 5.52 -12.60 -19.45
N LEU A 4 6.45 -11.74 -19.87
CA LEU A 4 7.34 -11.01 -18.98
C LEU A 4 6.52 -10.58 -17.77
N GLU A 5 6.82 -11.12 -16.59
CA GLU A 5 6.18 -10.77 -15.34
C GLU A 5 6.39 -9.27 -15.10
N THR A 6 5.45 -8.46 -15.59
CA THR A 6 5.44 -7.03 -15.34
C THR A 6 5.33 -6.86 -13.84
N SER A 7 6.33 -6.22 -13.22
CA SER A 7 6.36 -6.02 -11.77
C SER A 7 5.02 -5.53 -11.23
N VAL A 8 4.65 -5.91 -10.01
CA VAL A 8 3.40 -5.49 -9.34
C VAL A 8 3.20 -3.97 -9.42
N LYS A 9 4.29 -3.20 -9.34
CA LYS A 9 4.29 -1.75 -9.54
C LYS A 9 3.79 -1.34 -10.93
N TYR A 10 4.26 -1.98 -11.98
CA TYR A 10 3.83 -1.68 -13.35
C TYR A 10 2.35 -2.04 -13.59
N GLN A 11 1.88 -3.12 -12.96
CA GLN A 11 0.46 -3.50 -13.01
C GLN A 11 -0.41 -2.49 -12.26
N PHE A 12 0.01 -2.07 -11.07
CA PHE A 12 -0.64 -1.02 -10.29
C PHE A 12 -0.72 0.29 -11.09
N ASP A 13 0.42 0.76 -11.63
CA ASP A 13 0.49 1.99 -12.40
C ASP A 13 -0.41 1.91 -13.64
N LYS A 14 -0.44 0.78 -14.34
CA LYS A 14 -1.31 0.58 -15.51
C LYS A 14 -2.79 0.69 -15.14
N GLU A 15 -3.20 0.09 -14.03
CA GLU A 15 -4.60 0.09 -13.59
C GLU A 15 -5.03 1.46 -13.04
N MET A 16 -4.18 2.10 -12.24
CA MET A 16 -4.44 3.44 -11.71
C MET A 16 -4.47 4.49 -12.83
N VAL A 17 -3.57 4.40 -13.81
CA VAL A 17 -3.57 5.30 -14.98
C VAL A 17 -4.82 5.12 -15.83
N GLN A 18 -5.30 3.88 -16.01
CA GLN A 18 -6.58 3.65 -16.72
C GLN A 18 -7.75 4.28 -15.97
N PHE A 19 -7.79 4.14 -14.64
CA PHE A 19 -8.84 4.74 -13.84
C PHE A 19 -8.79 6.27 -13.90
N VAL A 20 -7.61 6.88 -13.74
CA VAL A 20 -7.43 8.35 -13.85
C VAL A 20 -7.81 8.87 -15.23
N LYS A 21 -7.55 8.12 -16.30
CA LYS A 21 -7.97 8.50 -17.67
C LYS A 21 -9.49 8.47 -17.89
N GLN A 22 -10.21 7.65 -17.13
CA GLN A 22 -11.68 7.56 -17.17
C GLN A 22 -12.35 8.48 -16.13
N LEU A 23 -11.54 9.22 -15.38
CA LEU A 23 -11.97 10.00 -14.23
C LEU A 23 -12.42 11.38 -14.71
N GLU A 24 -13.72 11.49 -15.00
CA GLU A 24 -14.35 12.78 -15.30
C GLU A 24 -14.66 13.53 -14.01
N ILE A 25 -13.97 14.65 -13.80
CA ILE A 25 -14.19 15.57 -12.68
C ILE A 25 -15.11 16.70 -13.15
N LYS A 26 -16.20 16.94 -12.42
CA LYS A 26 -17.14 18.02 -12.71
C LYS A 26 -16.48 19.39 -12.51
N THR A 27 -16.67 20.26 -13.49
CA THR A 27 -16.26 21.65 -13.44
C THR A 27 -17.41 22.52 -12.92
N ALA A 28 -17.07 23.47 -12.04
CA ALA A 28 -17.94 24.52 -11.52
C ALA A 28 -17.54 25.87 -12.15
N MET A 29 -18.38 26.90 -11.98
CA MET A 29 -18.14 28.23 -12.58
C MET A 29 -16.76 28.84 -12.24
N PHE A 30 -16.14 28.43 -11.13
CA PHE A 30 -14.78 28.83 -10.73
C PHE A 30 -13.93 27.64 -10.30
N GLY A 31 -13.72 26.66 -11.19
CA GLY A 31 -12.77 25.56 -11.00
C GLY A 31 -13.43 24.18 -10.97
N TYR A 32 -12.94 23.28 -10.13
CA TYR A 32 -13.54 21.95 -9.95
C TYR A 32 -14.47 21.95 -8.73
N ASP A 33 -15.55 21.18 -8.80
CA ASP A 33 -16.42 20.95 -7.65
C ASP A 33 -15.63 20.19 -6.57
N LYS A 34 -15.42 20.84 -5.42
CA LYS A 34 -14.68 20.26 -4.29
C LYS A 34 -15.27 18.93 -3.81
N THR A 35 -16.60 18.81 -3.83
CA THR A 35 -17.27 17.58 -3.38
C THR A 35 -17.08 16.44 -4.36
N ASP A 36 -17.12 16.73 -5.66
CA ASP A 36 -16.85 15.75 -6.70
C ASP A 36 -15.38 15.32 -6.70
N VAL A 37 -14.44 16.26 -6.60
CA VAL A 37 -12.99 15.95 -6.48
C VAL A 37 -12.72 15.04 -5.30
N TYR A 38 -13.26 15.37 -4.12
CA TYR A 38 -13.07 14.56 -2.91
C TYR A 38 -13.65 13.15 -3.08
N LYS A 39 -14.85 13.03 -3.65
CA LYS A 39 -15.50 11.74 -3.90
C LYS A 39 -14.69 10.89 -4.88
N LYS A 40 -14.19 11.48 -5.96
CA LYS A 40 -13.36 10.79 -6.96
C LYS A 40 -12.00 10.36 -6.42
N PHE A 41 -11.39 11.16 -5.56
CA PHE A 41 -10.16 10.77 -4.84
C PHE A 41 -10.42 9.61 -3.87
N LYS A 42 -11.56 9.62 -3.17
CA LYS A 42 -11.95 8.50 -2.31
C LYS A 42 -12.15 7.22 -3.12
N ASP A 43 -12.82 7.30 -4.27
CA ASP A 43 -13.00 6.16 -5.18
C ASP A 43 -11.65 5.62 -5.71
N LEU A 44 -10.71 6.51 -6.06
CA LEU A 44 -9.35 6.14 -6.45
C LEU A 44 -8.62 5.37 -5.34
N LEU A 45 -8.70 5.86 -4.09
CA LEU A 45 -8.07 5.21 -2.93
C LEU A 45 -8.66 3.84 -2.64
N VAL A 46 -9.99 3.70 -2.70
CA VAL A 46 -10.66 2.41 -2.51
C VAL A 46 -10.20 1.41 -3.57
N ARG A 47 -10.09 1.85 -4.83
CA ARG A 47 -9.65 1.00 -5.94
C ARG A 47 -8.17 0.63 -5.87
N ALA A 48 -7.32 1.55 -5.41
CA ALA A 48 -5.92 1.25 -5.14
C ALA A 48 -5.79 0.20 -4.03
N ARG A 49 -6.60 0.31 -2.97
CA ARG A 49 -6.63 -0.65 -1.86
C ARG A 49 -7.08 -2.04 -2.32
N SER A 50 -8.13 -2.12 -3.13
CA SER A 50 -8.61 -3.41 -3.65
C SER A 50 -7.56 -4.08 -4.54
N PHE A 51 -6.91 -3.33 -5.44
CA PHE A 51 -5.84 -3.87 -6.26
C PHE A 51 -4.68 -4.43 -5.43
N CYS A 52 -4.24 -3.69 -4.41
CA CYS A 52 -3.20 -4.15 -3.50
C CYS A 52 -3.63 -5.44 -2.76
N GLY A 53 -4.89 -5.52 -2.32
CA GLY A 53 -5.47 -6.73 -1.74
C GLY A 53 -5.41 -7.92 -2.70
N ASP A 54 -5.91 -7.75 -3.93
CA ASP A 54 -5.93 -8.80 -4.96
C ASP A 54 -4.51 -9.26 -5.34
N ALA A 55 -3.55 -8.35 -5.40
CA ALA A 55 -2.16 -8.67 -5.68
C ALA A 55 -1.54 -9.51 -4.55
N VAL A 56 -1.82 -9.16 -3.29
CA VAL A 56 -1.36 -9.92 -2.11
C VAL A 56 -2.01 -11.30 -2.08
N GLU A 57 -3.31 -11.41 -2.37
CA GLU A 57 -4.01 -12.70 -2.42
C GLU A 57 -3.46 -13.61 -3.52
N LYS A 58 -3.17 -13.09 -4.71
CA LYS A 58 -2.52 -13.85 -5.80
C LYS A 58 -1.16 -14.38 -5.39
N GLU A 59 -0.34 -13.55 -4.73
CA GLU A 59 0.98 -14.00 -4.24
C GLU A 59 0.84 -15.02 -3.10
N ARG A 60 -0.14 -14.88 -2.20
CA ARG A 60 -0.46 -15.91 -1.20
C ARG A 60 -0.88 -17.22 -1.83
N ALA A 61 -1.71 -17.19 -2.87
CA ALA A 61 -2.13 -18.38 -3.60
C ALA A 61 -0.95 -19.08 -4.28
N LYS A 62 -0.01 -18.34 -4.87
CA LYS A 62 1.24 -18.91 -5.41
C LYS A 62 2.08 -19.60 -4.32
N ILE A 63 2.23 -18.96 -3.16
CA ILE A 63 2.96 -19.55 -2.02
C ILE A 63 2.32 -20.87 -1.60
N ILE A 64 0.99 -20.91 -1.46
CA ILE A 64 0.27 -22.14 -1.10
C ILE A 64 0.48 -23.24 -2.16
N GLY A 65 0.45 -22.89 -3.45
CA GLY A 65 0.72 -23.84 -4.53
C GLY A 65 2.15 -24.40 -4.49
N LEU A 66 3.15 -23.55 -4.22
CA LEU A 66 4.54 -23.98 -4.06
C LEU A 66 4.74 -24.85 -2.79
N GLU A 67 4.00 -24.57 -1.72
CA GLU A 67 4.03 -25.41 -0.51
C GLU A 67 3.45 -26.81 -0.77
N GLN A 68 2.39 -26.91 -1.56
CA GLN A 68 1.84 -28.21 -1.99
C GLN A 68 2.84 -28.99 -2.85
N GLN A 69 3.45 -28.32 -3.84
CA GLN A 69 4.47 -28.95 -4.69
C GLN A 69 5.68 -29.42 -3.88
N LEU A 70 6.12 -28.66 -2.89
CA LEU A 70 7.21 -29.08 -2.00
C LEU A 70 6.85 -30.30 -1.17
N GLU A 71 5.60 -30.42 -0.70
CA GLU A 71 5.17 -31.59 0.06
C GLU A 71 5.10 -32.83 -0.84
N GLU A 72 4.54 -32.71 -2.05
CA GLU A 72 4.51 -33.80 -3.05
C GLU A 72 5.93 -34.27 -3.41
N LEU A 73 6.87 -33.34 -3.60
CA LEU A 73 8.26 -33.66 -3.95
C LEU A 73 8.99 -34.34 -2.78
N LYS A 74 8.68 -33.93 -1.55
CA LYS A 74 9.20 -34.54 -0.33
C LYS A 74 8.65 -35.94 -0.10
N GLU A 75 7.37 -36.18 -0.39
CA GLU A 75 6.77 -37.51 -0.38
C GLU A 75 7.38 -38.41 -1.45
N ALA A 76 7.61 -37.89 -2.66
CA ALA A 76 8.27 -38.62 -3.74
C ALA A 76 9.72 -39.01 -3.40
N MET A 77 10.49 -38.09 -2.79
CA MET A 77 11.81 -38.39 -2.26
C MET A 77 11.77 -39.46 -1.16
N SER A 78 10.83 -39.37 -0.22
CA SER A 78 10.69 -40.38 0.84
C SER A 78 10.38 -41.78 0.29
N LEU A 79 9.53 -41.86 -0.74
CA LEU A 79 9.24 -43.12 -1.45
C LEU A 79 10.48 -43.67 -2.18
N MET A 80 11.30 -42.81 -2.77
CA MET A 80 12.57 -43.23 -3.39
C MET A 80 13.58 -43.72 -2.34
N ASP A 81 13.70 -43.03 -1.21
CA ASP A 81 14.58 -43.45 -0.10
C ASP A 81 14.16 -44.82 0.48
N GLN A 82 12.86 -45.05 0.64
CA GLN A 82 12.32 -46.35 1.05
C GLN A 82 12.61 -47.45 0.01
N LYS A 83 12.48 -47.13 -1.28
CA LYS A 83 12.78 -48.07 -2.36
C LYS A 83 14.28 -48.38 -2.44
N ALA A 84 15.13 -47.39 -2.22
CA ALA A 84 16.58 -47.55 -2.15
C ALA A 84 17.00 -48.41 -0.94
N THR A 85 16.37 -48.22 0.22
CA THR A 85 16.63 -49.04 1.42
C THR A 85 16.17 -50.49 1.28
N CYS A 86 15.03 -50.75 0.62
CA CYS A 86 14.58 -52.11 0.30
C CYS A 86 15.49 -52.82 -0.73
N LEU A 87 16.10 -52.08 -1.65
CA LEU A 87 17.06 -52.65 -2.62
C LEU A 87 18.42 -52.95 -1.99
N SER A 88 18.84 -52.20 -0.96
CA SER A 88 20.05 -52.50 -0.19
C SER A 88 19.86 -53.67 0.78
N SER A 89 18.68 -53.83 1.41
CA SER A 89 18.45 -54.92 2.37
C SER A 89 18.29 -56.30 1.74
N SER A 90 18.19 -56.39 0.41
CA SER A 90 18.15 -57.66 -0.32
C SER A 90 19.55 -58.27 -0.56
N LYS A 91 20.63 -57.59 -0.16
CA LYS A 91 22.01 -58.03 -0.42
C LYS A 91 22.75 -58.61 0.80
N ASP A 92 22.18 -58.48 1.99
CA ASP A 92 22.83 -58.88 3.25
C ASP A 92 21.99 -59.94 3.98
N ASN A 93 21.86 -61.12 3.38
CA ASN A 93 21.54 -62.35 4.09
C ASN A 93 22.49 -63.41 3.53
N ASP A 94 23.72 -63.40 4.04
CA ASP A 94 24.57 -64.57 4.29
C ASP A 94 25.99 -64.11 4.64
N THR A 95 26.20 -63.67 5.87
CA THR A 95 27.37 -64.05 6.70
C THR A 95 27.23 -63.47 8.09
N ALA A 96 27.29 -64.34 9.09
CA ALA A 96 27.32 -64.01 10.50
C ALA A 96 28.77 -63.99 11.02
N GLU A 97 28.93 -63.28 12.15
CA GLU A 97 30.10 -63.21 13.07
C GLU A 97 31.26 -62.31 12.59
N GLU A 98 31.87 -61.43 13.38
CA GLU A 98 32.05 -61.34 14.83
C GLU A 98 32.00 -59.88 15.35
N ASP A 99 31.71 -59.77 16.65
CA ASP A 99 31.94 -58.61 17.52
C ASP A 99 33.40 -58.09 17.45
N ILE A 100 33.58 -56.77 17.63
CA ILE A 100 34.47 -56.16 18.64
C ILE A 100 34.18 -54.66 18.72
N ALA A 101 33.90 -54.22 19.95
CA ALA A 101 33.79 -52.84 20.37
C ALA A 101 35.11 -52.07 20.20
N GLY A 102 35.04 -50.80 19.78
CA GLY A 102 36.21 -49.95 19.65
C GLY A 102 35.87 -48.51 19.33
N GLU A 103 35.79 -47.71 20.39
CA GLU A 103 35.45 -46.30 20.48
C GLU A 103 36.41 -45.39 19.67
N GLY A 104 35.88 -44.25 19.24
CA GLY A 104 36.41 -43.46 18.14
C GLY A 104 37.68 -42.66 18.40
N VAL A 105 38.43 -42.41 17.32
CA VAL A 105 39.33 -41.26 17.20
C VAL A 105 39.25 -40.70 15.78
N THR A 106 39.12 -39.39 15.75
CA THR A 106 39.13 -38.44 14.64
C THR A 106 40.36 -38.53 13.73
N VAL A 107 40.17 -38.24 12.44
CA VAL A 107 40.73 -37.10 11.70
C VAL A 107 40.67 -37.42 10.21
N ALA A 108 39.79 -36.70 9.52
CA ALA A 108 39.81 -36.54 8.08
C ALA A 108 41.07 -35.79 7.67
N VAL A 109 41.74 -36.20 6.59
CA VAL A 109 42.35 -35.31 5.59
C VAL A 109 42.82 -36.13 4.37
N THR A 110 42.42 -35.62 3.20
CA THR A 110 42.94 -35.81 1.83
C THR A 110 42.74 -37.14 1.11
N SER A 111 41.96 -37.09 0.03
CA SER A 111 42.20 -37.93 -1.15
C SER A 111 42.43 -37.03 -2.36
N THR A 112 43.72 -36.79 -2.59
CA THR A 112 44.32 -36.32 -3.83
C THR A 112 44.25 -37.41 -4.90
N ALA A 113 44.00 -36.98 -6.13
CA ALA A 113 44.03 -37.75 -7.35
C ALA A 113 45.37 -38.46 -7.60
N LEU A 114 45.32 -39.76 -7.92
CA LEU A 114 46.30 -40.49 -8.74
C LEU A 114 45.51 -41.58 -9.49
N GLN A 115 45.35 -41.44 -10.81
CA GLN A 115 46.28 -41.94 -11.83
C GLN A 115 45.92 -43.38 -12.26
N GLU A 116 44.93 -43.48 -13.14
CA GLU A 116 44.59 -44.72 -13.84
C GLU A 116 45.57 -44.88 -15.03
N LYS A 117 46.64 -45.65 -14.81
CA LYS A 117 47.48 -46.19 -15.88
C LYS A 117 46.75 -47.39 -16.48
N SER A 118 46.43 -47.31 -17.78
CA SER A 118 46.13 -48.47 -18.61
C SER A 118 47.20 -48.60 -19.69
N ASP A 119 48.26 -49.34 -19.37
CA ASP A 119 49.08 -50.02 -20.38
C ASP A 119 48.55 -51.47 -20.50
N PRO A 120 48.33 -51.98 -21.72
CA PRO A 120 48.01 -53.38 -21.93
C PRO A 120 49.28 -54.21 -21.88
N PHE A 121 49.46 -54.99 -20.81
CA PHE A 121 50.48 -56.04 -20.78
C PHE A 121 50.07 -57.18 -21.73
N VAL A 122 50.75 -57.23 -22.86
CA VAL A 122 50.87 -58.41 -23.72
C VAL A 122 51.66 -59.46 -22.92
N ALA A 123 50.98 -60.48 -22.42
CA ALA A 123 51.64 -61.71 -21.99
C ALA A 123 51.75 -62.63 -23.20
N GLU A 124 52.95 -62.64 -23.77
CA GLU A 124 53.43 -63.59 -24.76
C GLU A 124 53.21 -65.04 -24.32
N ARG A 125 52.87 -65.85 -25.33
CA ARG A 125 52.78 -67.30 -25.32
C ARG A 125 54.03 -67.94 -24.72
N SER A 126 53.90 -68.62 -23.58
CA SER A 126 54.85 -69.66 -23.18
C SER A 126 54.52 -70.96 -23.93
N SER A 127 55.21 -71.15 -25.07
CA SER A 127 55.29 -72.43 -25.76
C SER A 127 56.16 -73.37 -24.94
N ILE A 128 55.54 -74.23 -24.13
CA ILE A 128 56.21 -75.37 -23.52
C ILE A 128 56.23 -76.49 -24.56
N GLU A 129 57.41 -76.71 -25.13
CA GLU A 129 57.77 -77.88 -25.89
C GLU A 129 57.69 -79.14 -25.01
N ALA A 130 56.77 -80.04 -25.35
CA ALA A 130 56.81 -81.46 -25.00
C ALA A 130 56.34 -82.18 -26.28
N GLN A 131 57.27 -82.51 -27.18
CA GLN A 131 57.98 -83.78 -27.22
C GLN A 131 57.03 -84.96 -27.50
N GLU A 132 56.82 -85.23 -28.78
CA GLU A 132 56.27 -86.48 -29.25
C GLU A 132 57.06 -86.98 -30.48
N GLN A 133 57.32 -88.30 -30.49
CA GLN A 133 57.78 -89.17 -31.59
C GLN A 133 59.30 -89.15 -31.88
N ILE A 134 60.13 -90.08 -31.37
CA ILE A 134 60.24 -91.55 -31.54
C ILE A 134 60.59 -92.01 -32.98
N SER A 135 61.76 -92.68 -33.02
CA SER A 135 62.14 -93.82 -33.87
C SER A 135 62.81 -93.56 -35.24
N THR A 136 64.11 -93.84 -35.27
CA THR A 136 64.67 -94.72 -36.31
C THR A 136 65.49 -95.85 -35.70
N ARG A 137 65.19 -97.08 -36.18
CA ARG A 137 66.02 -98.30 -36.21
C ARG A 137 66.40 -98.96 -34.88
N ARG A 138 65.74 -100.09 -34.62
CA ARG A 138 66.42 -101.39 -34.63
C ARG A 138 65.43 -102.50 -34.99
N ASP A 139 65.82 -103.27 -35.99
CA ASP A 139 65.22 -104.56 -36.32
C ASP A 139 65.42 -105.50 -35.12
N GLU A 140 64.34 -106.11 -34.65
CA GLU A 140 64.39 -107.48 -34.12
C GLU A 140 62.96 -108.03 -34.09
N LYS A 141 62.77 -109.03 -34.95
CA LYS A 141 61.56 -109.80 -35.14
C LYS A 141 61.65 -110.97 -34.17
N CYS A 142 60.66 -111.17 -33.28
CA CYS A 142 60.32 -112.51 -32.79
C CYS A 142 58.92 -112.53 -32.16
N ASP A 143 58.13 -113.44 -32.71
CA ASP A 143 56.86 -114.02 -32.31
C ASP A 143 56.49 -113.95 -30.82
N MET A 144 55.22 -113.61 -30.55
CA MET A 144 54.25 -114.38 -29.73
C MET A 144 53.00 -113.51 -29.47
N LEU A 145 51.87 -113.85 -30.10
CA LEU A 145 50.50 -113.47 -29.69
C LEU A 145 49.88 -114.68 -28.95
N PRO A 146 48.90 -114.53 -28.02
CA PRO A 146 47.74 -113.63 -28.14
C PRO A 146 47.21 -113.09 -26.79
N GLN A 147 47.54 -111.84 -26.40
CA GLN A 147 46.86 -111.13 -25.29
C GLN A 147 46.57 -109.65 -25.60
N THR A 148 46.92 -109.16 -26.80
CA THR A 148 46.97 -107.72 -27.10
C THR A 148 45.74 -107.15 -27.84
N GLN A 149 44.84 -107.97 -28.40
CA GLN A 149 43.64 -107.45 -29.08
C GLN A 149 42.58 -106.95 -28.10
N ASP A 150 42.36 -107.70 -27.02
CA ASP A 150 41.37 -107.42 -25.98
C ASP A 150 41.73 -106.19 -25.13
N GLU A 151 43.03 -105.92 -24.99
CA GLU A 151 43.56 -104.71 -24.34
C GLU A 151 43.46 -103.48 -25.26
N VAL A 152 43.63 -103.66 -26.58
CA VAL A 152 43.46 -102.59 -27.57
C VAL A 152 41.98 -102.19 -27.72
N GLU A 153 41.05 -103.15 -27.65
CA GLU A 153 39.61 -102.85 -27.63
C GLU A 153 39.20 -102.14 -26.34
N ARG A 154 39.64 -102.61 -25.17
CA ARG A 154 39.44 -101.91 -23.90
C ARG A 154 40.05 -100.51 -23.88
N PHE A 155 41.20 -100.31 -24.53
CA PHE A 155 41.80 -98.98 -24.68
C PHE A 155 40.96 -98.07 -25.58
N LYS A 156 40.46 -98.57 -26.71
CA LYS A 156 39.57 -97.79 -27.60
C LYS A 156 38.26 -97.41 -26.92
N GLU A 157 37.66 -98.30 -26.15
CA GLU A 157 36.46 -98.00 -25.35
C GLU A 157 36.75 -96.93 -24.30
N ARG A 158 37.85 -97.05 -23.55
CA ARG A 158 38.27 -96.02 -22.58
C ARG A 158 38.56 -94.68 -23.25
N TYR A 159 39.22 -94.69 -24.41
CA TYR A 159 39.51 -93.48 -25.16
C TYR A 159 38.24 -92.81 -25.68
N SER A 160 37.28 -93.60 -26.18
CA SER A 160 35.97 -93.11 -26.62
C SER A 160 35.18 -92.51 -25.46
N ALA A 161 35.17 -93.19 -24.30
CA ALA A 161 34.53 -92.68 -23.08
C ALA A 161 35.17 -91.37 -22.60
N ILE A 162 36.50 -91.23 -22.67
CA ILE A 162 37.20 -89.98 -22.35
C ILE A 162 36.84 -88.88 -23.36
N GLN A 163 36.75 -89.19 -24.65
CA GLN A 163 36.32 -88.22 -25.66
C GLN A 163 34.89 -87.72 -25.44
N GLU A 164 33.95 -88.62 -25.15
CA GLU A 164 32.58 -88.25 -24.80
C GLU A 164 32.54 -87.35 -23.55
N GLN A 165 33.37 -87.65 -22.55
CA GLN A 165 33.47 -86.84 -21.34
C GLN A 165 34.07 -85.45 -21.60
N ILE A 166 35.05 -85.34 -22.51
CA ILE A 166 35.61 -84.05 -22.93
C ILE A 166 34.53 -83.21 -23.64
N VAL A 167 33.78 -83.79 -24.57
CA VAL A 167 32.70 -83.08 -25.28
C VAL A 167 31.62 -82.61 -24.29
N ALA A 168 31.21 -83.46 -23.34
CA ALA A 168 30.25 -83.06 -22.31
C ALA A 168 30.76 -81.89 -21.45
N LEU A 169 32.04 -81.90 -21.06
CA LEU A 169 32.67 -80.81 -20.32
C LEU A 169 32.84 -79.53 -21.15
N GLU A 170 33.06 -79.65 -22.46
CA GLU A 170 33.09 -78.52 -23.40
C GLU A 170 31.71 -77.88 -23.55
N ASP A 171 30.65 -78.69 -23.66
CA ASP A 171 29.26 -78.23 -23.69
C ASP A 171 28.88 -77.54 -22.37
N GLU A 172 29.25 -78.11 -21.21
CA GLU A 172 29.04 -77.47 -19.91
C GLU A 172 29.78 -76.13 -19.82
N ASN A 173 31.06 -76.08 -20.21
CA ASN A 173 31.82 -74.82 -20.27
C ASN A 173 31.17 -73.78 -21.19
N SER A 174 30.69 -74.21 -22.36
CA SER A 174 29.94 -73.39 -23.31
C SER A 174 28.70 -72.78 -22.64
N THR A 175 27.89 -73.59 -21.95
CA THR A 175 26.70 -73.08 -21.25
C THR A 175 27.05 -72.15 -20.10
N LEU A 176 28.11 -72.42 -19.34
CA LEU A 176 28.57 -71.57 -18.25
C LEU A 176 29.08 -70.21 -18.77
N ARG A 177 29.80 -70.20 -19.89
CA ARG A 177 30.22 -68.94 -20.55
C ARG A 177 29.02 -68.13 -21.00
N SER A 178 28.02 -68.76 -21.64
CA SER A 178 26.80 -68.05 -22.05
C SER A 178 26.02 -67.48 -20.85
N LYS A 179 25.93 -68.21 -19.74
CA LYS A 179 25.32 -67.70 -18.49
C LYS A 179 26.11 -66.53 -17.91
N LEU A 180 27.44 -66.62 -17.92
CA LEU A 180 28.31 -65.53 -17.47
C LEU A 180 28.09 -64.27 -18.31
N ASP A 181 28.08 -64.40 -19.65
CA ASP A 181 27.83 -63.27 -20.56
C ASP A 181 26.45 -62.63 -20.33
N GLN A 182 25.41 -63.45 -20.12
CA GLN A 182 24.07 -62.96 -19.78
C GLN A 182 24.06 -62.19 -18.44
N GLN A 183 24.75 -62.71 -17.43
CA GLN A 183 24.87 -62.04 -16.14
C GLN A 183 25.67 -60.73 -16.26
N THR A 184 26.73 -60.70 -17.06
CA THR A 184 27.51 -59.48 -17.32
C THR A 184 26.66 -58.42 -18.00
N LEU A 185 25.86 -58.78 -19.02
CA LEU A 185 24.92 -57.87 -19.68
C LEU A 185 23.85 -57.33 -18.72
N ALA A 186 23.29 -58.18 -17.86
CA ALA A 186 22.32 -57.77 -16.84
C ALA A 186 22.94 -56.81 -15.82
N PHE A 187 24.18 -57.09 -15.39
CA PHE A 187 24.91 -56.23 -14.46
C PHE A 187 25.23 -54.86 -15.07
N GLU A 188 25.65 -54.81 -16.34
CA GLU A 188 25.83 -53.55 -17.05
C GLU A 188 24.52 -52.77 -17.20
N GLY A 189 23.41 -53.46 -17.50
CA GLY A 189 22.08 -52.86 -17.55
C GLY A 189 21.71 -52.20 -16.23
N MET A 190 21.87 -52.92 -15.12
CA MET A 190 21.64 -52.38 -13.78
C MET A 190 22.56 -51.21 -13.44
N LYS A 191 23.84 -51.27 -13.86
CA LYS A 191 24.81 -50.18 -13.64
C LYS A 191 24.39 -48.91 -14.38
N ARG A 192 23.87 -49.02 -15.61
CA ARG A 192 23.33 -47.86 -16.36
C ARG A 192 22.12 -47.27 -15.64
N THR A 193 21.12 -48.08 -15.27
CA THR A 193 19.94 -47.59 -14.55
C THR A 193 20.27 -46.93 -13.21
N LEU A 194 21.30 -47.42 -12.52
CA LEU A 194 21.77 -46.82 -11.27
C LEU A 194 22.51 -45.49 -11.50
N SER A 195 23.17 -45.34 -12.65
CA SER A 195 23.75 -44.05 -13.06
C SER A 195 22.66 -43.03 -13.37
N ASP A 196 21.66 -43.41 -14.16
CA ASP A 196 20.54 -42.54 -14.55
C ASP A 196 19.77 -42.05 -13.30
N ALA A 197 19.44 -42.97 -12.38
CA ALA A 197 18.77 -42.62 -11.12
C ALA A 197 19.60 -41.67 -10.23
N LYS A 198 20.93 -41.77 -10.25
CA LYS A 198 21.81 -40.85 -9.52
C LYS A 198 21.84 -39.46 -10.14
N GLU A 199 21.77 -39.36 -11.46
CA GLU A 199 21.69 -38.08 -12.16
C GLU A 199 20.33 -37.41 -11.91
N GLU A 200 19.25 -38.16 -11.95
CA GLU A 200 17.90 -37.68 -11.58
C GLU A 200 17.86 -37.18 -10.14
N HIS A 201 18.47 -37.91 -9.19
CA HIS A 201 18.54 -37.48 -7.80
C HIS A 201 19.26 -36.14 -7.64
N LYS A 202 20.40 -35.95 -8.33
CA LYS A 202 21.13 -34.68 -8.32
C LYS A 202 20.30 -33.54 -8.91
N ALA A 203 19.59 -33.80 -10.02
CA ALA A 203 18.72 -32.79 -10.63
C ALA A 203 17.57 -32.38 -9.69
N LEU A 204 17.00 -33.34 -8.94
CA LEU A 204 15.97 -33.07 -7.93
C LEU A 204 16.53 -32.29 -6.73
N GLU A 205 17.73 -32.62 -6.26
CA GLU A 205 18.42 -31.86 -5.20
C GLU A 205 18.66 -30.39 -5.61
N GLU A 206 19.08 -30.15 -6.85
CA GLU A 206 19.27 -28.79 -7.39
C GLU A 206 17.94 -28.02 -7.45
N GLN A 207 16.86 -28.68 -7.91
CA GLN A 207 15.52 -28.07 -7.94
C GLN A 207 15.00 -27.75 -6.53
N LEU A 208 15.20 -28.66 -5.57
CA LEU A 208 14.83 -28.45 -4.18
C LEU A 208 15.57 -27.25 -3.59
N TYR A 209 16.87 -27.14 -3.86
CA TYR A 209 17.66 -25.99 -3.42
C TYR A 209 17.18 -24.68 -4.04
N ALA A 210 16.85 -24.67 -5.33
CA ALA A 210 16.29 -23.50 -6.00
C ALA A 210 14.95 -23.05 -5.39
N LEU A 211 14.04 -23.99 -5.11
CA LEU A 211 12.76 -23.72 -4.46
C LEU A 211 12.92 -23.21 -3.02
N LEU A 212 13.90 -23.73 -2.27
CA LEU A 212 14.21 -23.23 -0.92
C LEU A 212 14.68 -21.78 -0.95
N LEU A 213 15.56 -21.42 -1.88
CA LEU A 213 16.00 -20.04 -2.07
C LEU A 213 14.84 -19.11 -2.45
N GLU A 214 13.95 -19.55 -3.34
CA GLU A 214 12.77 -18.78 -3.71
C GLU A 214 11.83 -18.59 -2.52
N LYS A 215 11.57 -19.64 -1.74
CA LYS A 215 10.77 -19.58 -0.51
C LYS A 215 11.35 -18.58 0.48
N GLU A 216 12.67 -18.56 0.67
CA GLU A 216 13.33 -17.58 1.53
C GLU A 216 13.21 -16.15 0.99
N ALA A 217 13.35 -15.96 -0.32
CA ALA A 217 13.17 -14.68 -0.96
C ALA A 217 11.73 -14.15 -0.81
N LEU A 218 10.73 -15.02 -1.00
CA LEU A 218 9.31 -14.69 -0.78
C LEU A 218 9.02 -14.38 0.69
N LYS A 219 9.58 -15.13 1.64
CA LYS A 219 9.48 -14.81 3.08
C LYS A 219 10.07 -13.45 3.41
N LYS A 220 11.21 -13.07 2.81
CA LYS A 220 11.80 -11.73 2.98
C LYS A 220 10.88 -10.64 2.40
N LYS A 221 10.32 -10.85 1.22
CA LYS A 221 9.33 -9.93 0.63
C LYS A 221 8.09 -9.78 1.52
N LEU A 222 7.58 -10.87 2.08
CA LEU A 222 6.41 -10.86 2.95
C LEU A 222 6.66 -10.06 4.23
N LYS A 223 7.83 -10.23 4.86
CA LYS A 223 8.24 -9.39 6.01
C LYS A 223 8.32 -7.91 5.63
N ALA A 224 8.90 -7.57 4.48
CA ALA A 224 8.97 -6.19 4.01
C ALA A 224 7.57 -5.59 3.71
N TYR A 225 6.59 -6.40 3.31
CA TYR A 225 5.20 -5.93 3.18
C TYR A 225 4.53 -5.71 4.54
N ALA A 226 4.78 -6.58 5.53
CA ALA A 226 4.28 -6.39 6.90
C ALA A 226 4.82 -5.09 7.53
N GLU A 227 6.11 -4.80 7.37
CA GLU A 227 6.71 -3.54 7.83
C GLU A 227 6.08 -2.32 7.15
N LYS A 228 5.78 -2.40 5.84
CA LYS A 228 5.08 -1.33 5.13
C LYS A 228 3.63 -1.15 5.59
N GLU A 229 2.95 -2.22 5.95
CA GLU A 229 1.60 -2.18 6.52
C GLU A 229 1.61 -1.49 7.89
N GLU A 230 2.60 -1.78 8.74
CA GLU A 230 2.78 -1.08 10.01
C GLU A 230 3.02 0.43 9.82
N ILE A 231 3.85 0.81 8.85
CA ILE A 231 4.08 2.23 8.51
C ILE A 231 2.80 2.89 7.99
N LEU A 232 2.03 2.19 7.15
CA LEU A 232 0.76 2.69 6.63
C LEU A 232 -0.26 2.91 7.76
N ASN A 233 -0.39 1.96 8.67
CA ASN A 233 -1.26 2.05 9.85
C ASN A 233 -0.83 3.21 10.76
N TYR A 234 0.48 3.41 10.96
CA TYR A 234 0.99 4.55 11.70
C TYR A 234 0.64 5.89 11.03
N SER A 235 0.76 5.96 9.70
CA SER A 235 0.37 7.16 8.94
C SER A 235 -1.14 7.43 9.00
N GLU A 236 -1.98 6.37 9.00
CA GLU A 236 -3.43 6.47 9.15
C GLU A 236 -3.79 7.03 10.54
N ALA A 237 -3.13 6.56 11.60
CA ALA A 237 -3.32 7.09 12.96
C ALA A 237 -2.99 8.59 13.07
N ILE A 238 -1.90 9.04 12.45
CA ILE A 238 -1.55 10.49 12.41
C ILE A 238 -2.63 11.29 11.67
N LEU A 239 -3.14 10.77 10.55
CA LEU A 239 -4.19 11.45 9.79
C LEU A 239 -5.51 11.53 10.57
N GLU A 240 -5.86 10.49 11.31
CA GLU A 240 -7.01 10.50 12.21
C GLU A 240 -6.85 11.53 13.33
N GLU A 241 -5.68 11.59 13.96
CA GLU A 241 -5.37 12.57 15.00
C GLU A 241 -5.44 14.00 14.46
N ALA A 242 -4.81 14.27 13.30
CA ALA A 242 -4.85 15.56 12.64
C ALA A 242 -6.29 15.97 12.24
N ARG A 243 -7.13 15.02 11.83
CA ARG A 243 -8.55 15.27 11.55
C ARG A 243 -9.30 15.68 12.82
N LEU A 244 -9.10 14.95 13.91
CA LEU A 244 -9.73 15.25 15.20
C LEU A 244 -9.27 16.59 15.77
N GLU A 245 -7.99 16.92 15.63
CA GLU A 245 -7.44 18.22 16.02
C GLU A 245 -8.03 19.35 15.16
N GLY A 246 -8.12 19.16 13.84
CA GLY A 246 -8.77 20.10 12.93
C GLY A 246 -10.24 20.36 13.30
N GLU A 247 -11.00 19.31 13.61
CA GLU A 247 -12.37 19.44 14.11
C GLU A 247 -12.44 20.17 15.46
N ASN A 248 -11.46 19.98 16.33
CA ASN A 248 -11.38 20.65 17.62
C ASN A 248 -11.10 22.16 17.45
N ILE A 249 -10.19 22.54 16.56
CA ILE A 249 -9.89 23.94 16.23
C ILE A 249 -11.14 24.64 15.68
N VAL A 250 -11.88 24.00 14.77
CA VAL A 250 -13.13 24.57 14.22
C VAL A 250 -14.19 24.74 15.32
N ARG A 251 -14.36 23.74 16.20
CA ARG A 251 -15.27 23.84 17.35
C ARG A 251 -14.87 24.97 18.28
N GLU A 252 -13.60 25.11 18.61
CA GLU A 252 -13.10 26.17 19.47
C GLU A 252 -13.28 27.56 18.84
N ALA A 253 -12.96 27.71 17.55
CA ALA A 253 -13.16 28.95 16.82
C ALA A 253 -14.63 29.37 16.79
N ARG A 254 -15.55 28.41 16.60
CA ARG A 254 -17.00 28.66 16.66
C ARG A 254 -17.43 29.15 18.04
N VAL A 255 -16.98 28.50 19.11
CA VAL A 255 -17.30 28.92 20.48
C VAL A 255 -16.78 30.32 20.76
N ARG A 256 -15.55 30.65 20.34
CA ARG A 256 -14.99 32.01 20.48
C ARG A 256 -15.80 33.05 19.71
N ALA A 257 -16.17 32.76 18.47
CA ALA A 257 -17.00 33.67 17.67
C ALA A 257 -18.38 33.90 18.31
N GLU A 258 -19.00 32.85 18.86
CA GLU A 258 -20.26 32.97 19.60
C GLU A 258 -20.08 33.84 20.86
N GLN A 259 -19.00 33.65 21.62
CA GLN A 259 -18.68 34.48 22.79
C GLN A 259 -18.48 35.96 22.43
N GLU A 260 -17.71 36.25 21.37
CA GLU A 260 -17.50 37.62 20.89
C GLU A 260 -18.80 38.28 20.45
N LEU A 261 -19.67 37.53 19.76
CA LEU A 261 -21.00 37.99 19.35
C LEU A 261 -21.88 38.33 20.56
N PHE A 262 -21.85 37.51 21.63
CA PHE A 262 -22.56 37.80 22.87
C PHE A 262 -22.03 39.06 23.55
N LEU A 263 -20.71 39.25 23.61
CA LEU A 263 -20.09 40.46 24.16
C LEU A 263 -20.46 41.70 23.34
N TYR A 264 -20.41 41.61 22.01
CA TYR A 264 -20.82 42.71 21.13
C TYR A 264 -22.28 43.10 21.34
N ARG A 265 -23.20 42.12 21.41
CA ARG A 265 -24.61 42.37 21.70
C ARG A 265 -24.85 42.99 23.07
N ALA A 266 -24.11 42.55 24.09
CA ALA A 266 -24.20 43.14 25.43
C ALA A 266 -23.75 44.61 25.42
N ARG A 267 -22.59 44.88 24.81
CA ARG A 267 -22.04 46.22 24.65
C ARG A 267 -22.98 47.15 23.88
N HIS A 268 -23.56 46.68 22.78
CA HIS A 268 -24.51 47.46 22.00
C HIS A 268 -25.72 47.89 22.84
N ARG A 269 -26.27 46.98 23.66
CA ARG A 269 -27.38 47.32 24.57
C ARG A 269 -27.00 48.34 25.64
N ASP A 270 -25.77 48.31 26.12
CA ASP A 270 -25.27 49.29 27.09
C ASP A 270 -25.08 50.66 26.43
N GLU A 271 -24.54 50.68 25.20
CA GLU A 271 -24.39 51.90 24.39
C GLU A 271 -25.76 52.50 24.04
N GLU A 272 -26.73 51.69 23.59
CA GLU A 272 -28.11 52.11 23.34
C GLU A 272 -28.76 52.73 24.59
N ARG A 273 -28.64 52.08 25.76
CA ARG A 273 -29.15 52.62 27.03
C ARG A 273 -28.51 53.96 27.37
N ALA A 274 -27.19 54.08 27.23
CA ALA A 274 -26.49 55.34 27.48
C ALA A 274 -26.94 56.46 26.49
N HIS A 275 -27.21 56.12 25.24
CA HIS A 275 -27.76 57.06 24.26
C HIS A 275 -29.19 57.48 24.61
N GLU A 276 -30.05 56.55 25.02
CA GLU A 276 -31.42 56.83 25.46
C GLU A 276 -31.45 57.75 26.68
N GLU A 277 -30.61 57.48 27.69
CA GLU A 277 -30.44 58.33 28.87
C GLU A 277 -30.00 59.75 28.50
N ARG A 278 -29.04 59.89 27.58
CA ARG A 278 -28.58 61.20 27.09
C ARG A 278 -29.66 61.94 26.31
N ILE A 279 -30.48 61.24 25.51
CA ILE A 279 -31.61 61.85 24.82
C ILE A 279 -32.67 62.30 25.84
N ALA A 280 -32.92 61.51 26.88
CA ALA A 280 -33.84 61.87 27.94
C ALA A 280 -33.39 63.13 28.68
N SER A 281 -32.11 63.24 29.06
CA SER A 281 -31.58 64.44 29.71
C SER A 281 -31.68 65.68 28.83
N LEU A 282 -31.33 65.58 27.53
CA LEU A 282 -31.50 66.68 26.58
C LEU A 282 -32.97 67.09 26.38
N ARG A 283 -33.91 66.14 26.44
CA ARG A 283 -35.35 66.45 26.40
C ARG A 283 -35.81 67.18 27.65
N GLU A 284 -35.26 66.86 28.82
CA GLU A 284 -35.55 67.57 30.07
C GLU A 284 -34.98 69.00 30.03
N GLU A 285 -33.73 69.17 29.61
CA GLU A 285 -33.10 70.49 29.40
C GLU A 285 -33.88 71.33 28.38
N LYS A 286 -34.34 70.72 27.29
CA LYS A 286 -35.21 71.40 26.31
C LYS A 286 -36.50 71.89 26.97
N LYS A 287 -37.16 71.07 27.79
CA LYS A 287 -38.39 71.45 28.51
C LYS A 287 -38.14 72.60 29.49
N SER A 288 -37.02 72.58 30.23
CA SER A 288 -36.68 73.68 31.14
C SER A 288 -36.42 74.97 30.38
N LEU A 289 -35.68 74.89 29.25
CA LEU A 289 -35.42 76.06 28.41
C LEU A 289 -36.70 76.61 27.75
N GLU A 290 -37.63 75.74 27.34
CA GLU A 290 -38.94 76.14 26.85
C GLU A 290 -39.76 76.88 27.93
N GLN A 291 -39.71 76.42 29.18
CA GLN A 291 -40.35 77.10 30.31
C GLN A 291 -39.73 78.48 30.59
N GLU A 292 -38.40 78.59 30.53
CA GLU A 292 -37.70 79.88 30.64
C GLU A 292 -38.06 80.81 29.47
N CYS A 293 -38.14 80.30 28.23
CA CYS A 293 -38.59 81.09 27.09
C CYS A 293 -40.02 81.62 27.28
N LEU A 294 -40.91 80.83 27.88
CA LEU A 294 -42.27 81.27 28.20
C LEU A 294 -42.25 82.36 29.29
N SER A 295 -41.39 82.28 30.30
CA SER A 295 -41.26 83.33 31.32
C SER A 295 -40.73 84.63 30.72
N TYR A 296 -39.71 84.57 29.85
CA TYR A 296 -39.22 85.75 29.11
C TYR A 296 -40.29 86.36 28.21
N ARG A 297 -41.08 85.56 27.50
CA ARG A 297 -42.22 86.08 26.71
C ARG A 297 -43.25 86.78 27.59
N SER A 298 -43.53 86.25 28.78
CA SER A 298 -44.40 86.91 29.76
C SER A 298 -43.84 88.25 30.22
N TYR A 299 -42.54 88.33 30.55
CA TYR A 299 -41.89 89.59 30.91
C TYR A 299 -41.92 90.62 29.77
N ILE A 300 -41.71 90.19 28.52
CA ILE A 300 -41.85 91.07 27.35
C ILE A 300 -43.28 91.60 27.26
N GLY A 301 -44.29 90.74 27.43
CA GLY A 301 -45.70 91.16 27.46
C GLY A 301 -46.00 92.17 28.58
N GLN A 302 -45.47 91.95 29.78
CA GLN A 302 -45.58 92.90 30.89
C GLN A 302 -44.90 94.24 30.57
N GLY A 303 -43.70 94.22 29.97
CA GLY A 303 -43.00 95.43 29.54
C GLY A 303 -43.75 96.20 28.45
N GLN A 304 -44.37 95.49 27.50
CA GLN A 304 -45.24 96.10 26.49
C GLN A 304 -46.48 96.75 27.12
N ASN A 305 -47.12 96.08 28.09
CA ASN A 305 -48.24 96.65 28.85
C ASN A 305 -47.81 97.91 29.62
N LEU A 306 -46.68 97.87 30.32
CA LEU A 306 -46.14 99.03 31.02
C LEU A 306 -45.84 100.20 30.07
N MET A 307 -45.28 99.92 28.89
CA MET A 307 -45.08 100.96 27.87
C MET A 307 -46.40 101.55 27.37
N GLN A 308 -47.45 100.73 27.22
CA GLN A 308 -48.79 101.23 26.86
C GLN A 308 -49.37 102.09 27.99
N GLU A 309 -49.21 101.70 29.25
CA GLU A 309 -49.61 102.51 30.41
C GLU A 309 -48.85 103.84 30.46
N MET A 310 -47.54 103.83 30.22
CA MET A 310 -46.74 105.07 30.12
C MET A 310 -47.20 105.96 28.97
N LYS A 311 -47.47 105.39 27.78
CA LYS A 311 -48.04 106.14 26.66
C LYS A 311 -49.40 106.75 27.01
N ALA A 312 -50.30 105.97 27.60
CA ALA A 312 -51.61 106.45 28.05
C ALA A 312 -51.48 107.54 29.13
N TYR A 313 -50.49 107.46 30.02
CA TYR A 313 -50.21 108.49 31.01
C TYR A 313 -49.68 109.78 30.35
N ILE A 314 -48.75 109.68 29.40
CA ILE A 314 -48.25 110.82 28.62
C ILE A 314 -49.39 111.47 27.84
N GLU A 315 -50.22 110.69 27.15
CA GLU A 315 -51.39 111.20 26.42
C GLU A 315 -52.37 111.93 27.35
N ARG A 316 -52.58 111.44 28.58
CA ARG A 316 -53.37 112.15 29.61
C ARG A 316 -52.69 113.43 30.09
N PHE A 317 -51.37 113.45 30.20
CA PHE A 317 -50.59 114.65 30.56
C PHE A 317 -50.62 115.70 29.45
N ASP A 318 -50.45 115.30 28.20
CA ASP A 318 -50.52 116.17 27.03
C ASP A 318 -51.95 116.70 26.82
N ALA A 319 -52.99 115.88 27.09
CA ALA A 319 -54.38 116.33 27.10
C ALA A 319 -54.71 117.27 28.27
N GLY A 320 -54.01 117.14 29.41
CA GLY A 320 -54.17 118.02 30.58
C GLY A 320 -53.46 119.38 30.45
N ASN A 321 -52.54 119.53 29.50
CA ASN A 321 -51.81 120.77 29.23
C ASN A 321 -52.38 121.57 28.03
N LEU A 322 -53.57 121.20 27.54
CA LEU A 322 -54.22 121.78 26.36
C LEU A 322 -55.63 122.35 26.65
N GLU A 323 -55.85 122.88 27.85
CA GLU A 323 -56.93 123.84 28.13
C GLU A 323 -56.39 125.28 28.22
N SER A 324 -55.68 125.75 27.20
CA SER A 324 -55.78 127.15 26.77
C SER A 324 -55.21 127.34 25.35
N GLY A 325 -56.07 127.71 24.41
CA GLY A 325 -55.68 128.38 23.16
C GLY A 325 -55.65 127.54 21.88
N LEU A 326 -56.81 127.40 21.24
CA LEU A 326 -56.95 127.32 19.77
C LEU A 326 -56.48 128.64 19.12
N PRO A 327 -56.38 128.76 17.77
CA PRO A 327 -56.07 127.80 16.70
C PRO A 327 -55.09 128.38 15.64
N ASN A 328 -54.99 127.70 14.49
CA ASN A 328 -54.52 128.16 13.16
C ASN A 328 -53.01 128.05 12.90
N ASP A 329 -52.51 127.70 11.73
CA ASP A 329 -53.00 127.14 10.45
C ASP A 329 -51.72 126.91 9.62
N ALA A 330 -51.85 126.25 8.48
CA ALA A 330 -50.93 126.29 7.33
C ALA A 330 -49.68 125.38 7.29
N HIS A 331 -49.86 124.30 6.51
CA HIS A 331 -49.17 124.02 5.23
C HIS A 331 -47.70 123.54 5.16
N ILE A 332 -47.49 122.71 4.11
CA ILE A 332 -46.24 122.26 3.46
C ILE A 332 -45.54 121.12 4.22
N GLY A 333 -45.14 119.99 3.66
CA GLY A 333 -45.01 119.44 2.31
C GLY A 333 -44.28 118.10 2.50
N ASP A 334 -44.74 117.04 1.85
CA ASP A 334 -43.96 116.38 0.80
C ASP A 334 -42.60 115.81 1.26
N THR A 335 -42.52 114.48 1.46
CA THR A 335 -41.51 113.62 0.80
C THR A 335 -41.71 112.14 1.15
N ARG A 336 -42.09 111.41 0.11
CA ARG A 336 -41.81 110.01 -0.23
C ARG A 336 -40.38 109.56 0.12
N ILE A 337 -40.20 108.45 0.84
CA ILE A 337 -39.03 107.54 0.73
C ILE A 337 -39.49 106.08 0.93
N GLU A 338 -39.30 105.31 -0.12
CA GLU A 338 -39.27 103.84 -0.19
C GLU A 338 -38.05 103.28 0.58
N ASN A 339 -38.20 102.10 1.19
CA ASN A 339 -37.17 101.08 1.47
C ASN A 339 -37.86 99.99 2.31
N ASP A 340 -38.14 98.77 1.86
CA ASP A 340 -37.36 97.83 1.04
C ASP A 340 -35.92 97.60 1.51
N HIS A 341 -35.61 96.30 1.67
CA HIS A 341 -34.39 95.67 2.18
C HIS A 341 -34.19 95.75 3.70
N ALA A 342 -33.99 94.66 4.44
CA ALA A 342 -33.25 93.43 4.18
C ALA A 342 -33.53 92.45 5.35
N LYS A 343 -33.31 91.14 5.36
CA LYS A 343 -32.79 90.13 4.44
C LYS A 343 -32.94 88.80 5.22
N THR A 344 -33.35 87.75 4.51
CA THR A 344 -32.87 86.37 4.62
C THR A 344 -32.63 85.76 6.01
N CYS A 345 -33.44 84.76 6.37
CA CYS A 345 -32.98 83.53 7.01
C CYS A 345 -33.96 82.38 6.67
N ASP A 346 -33.98 82.02 5.39
CA ASP A 346 -34.14 80.62 5.00
C ASP A 346 -32.74 80.02 4.85
N THR A 347 -32.63 78.69 4.96
CA THR A 347 -31.51 77.77 4.70
C THR A 347 -30.53 77.40 5.83
N TYR A 348 -30.20 76.10 5.86
CA TYR A 348 -29.47 75.25 6.84
C TYR A 348 -30.38 74.68 7.95
N LEU A 349 -30.98 73.49 7.84
CA LEU A 349 -30.37 72.18 7.57
C LEU A 349 -31.42 71.19 7.01
N ALA A 350 -31.38 70.98 5.70
CA ALA A 350 -31.93 69.80 5.04
C ALA A 350 -30.85 69.28 4.08
N GLN A 351 -29.87 68.59 4.63
CA GLN A 351 -28.90 67.77 3.89
C GLN A 351 -28.21 66.82 4.85
N ASP A 352 -28.85 65.66 5.06
CA ASP A 352 -28.13 64.39 5.19
C ASP A 352 -29.09 63.27 4.80
N LYS A 353 -29.33 63.21 3.49
CA LYS A 353 -29.64 61.95 2.80
C LYS A 353 -28.33 61.48 2.19
N SER A 354 -27.62 60.61 2.90
CA SER A 354 -26.79 59.63 2.24
C SER A 354 -27.58 58.32 2.21
N ASP A 355 -28.03 58.01 1.00
CA ASP A 355 -28.34 56.66 0.60
C ASP A 355 -27.14 55.76 0.89
N THR A 356 -27.38 54.67 1.62
CA THR A 356 -26.70 53.41 1.35
C THR A 356 -27.75 52.32 1.43
N THR A 357 -28.45 52.17 0.31
CA THR A 357 -29.33 51.05 -0.01
C THR A 357 -28.51 49.78 -0.30
N ALA A 358 -29.10 48.63 0.09
CA ALA A 358 -28.92 47.29 -0.48
C ALA A 358 -27.60 46.57 -0.12
N SER A 359 -27.56 45.33 0.35
CA SER A 359 -28.43 44.14 0.26
C SER A 359 -28.09 43.27 1.49
N ASP A 360 -28.87 42.34 2.05
CA ASP A 360 -29.72 41.30 1.50
C ASP A 360 -30.53 40.74 2.69
N GLU A 361 -31.85 40.67 2.55
CA GLU A 361 -32.70 39.76 3.30
C GLU A 361 -33.47 38.91 2.28
N LEU A 362 -33.60 37.62 2.59
CA LEU A 362 -34.45 36.56 2.01
C LEU A 362 -33.80 35.55 1.06
N ALA A 363 -33.48 34.39 1.62
CA ALA A 363 -34.03 33.10 1.19
C ALA A 363 -33.96 32.14 2.39
N GLU A 364 -35.06 31.91 3.10
CA GLU A 364 -36.11 30.93 2.78
C GLU A 364 -35.72 29.51 3.25
N ALA A 365 -36.43 29.08 4.29
CA ALA A 365 -36.42 27.73 4.79
C ALA A 365 -37.25 26.84 3.87
N THR A 366 -36.67 25.74 3.40
CA THR A 366 -37.42 24.58 2.90
C THR A 366 -36.98 23.35 3.66
N VAL A 367 -37.93 22.80 4.40
CA VAL A 367 -37.96 21.45 4.95
C VAL A 367 -38.59 20.55 3.89
N GLU A 368 -37.85 19.54 3.42
CA GLU A 368 -38.29 18.26 2.84
C GLU A 368 -37.16 17.29 3.24
N ASP A 369 -37.30 16.30 4.12
CA ASP A 369 -38.21 15.15 4.18
C ASP A 369 -38.26 14.33 2.88
N ASP A 370 -37.23 13.50 2.67
CA ASP A 370 -37.36 12.16 2.07
C ASP A 370 -36.05 11.34 2.19
N ARG A 371 -36.15 10.24 2.97
CA ARG A 371 -35.32 9.00 3.08
C ARG A 371 -34.63 8.70 4.41
#